data_AF-A0A9W7GK02-F1
#
_entry.id   AF-A0A9W7GK02-F1
#
_cell.length_a   1.000
_cell.length_b   1.000
_cell.length_c   1.000
_cell.angle_alpha   90.00
_cell.angle_beta   90.00
_cell.angle_gamma   90.00
#
_symmetry.space_group_name_H-M   'P 1'
#
loop_
_entity.id
_entity.type
_entity.pdbx_description
1 polymer ?
#
loop_
_entity_poly.entity_id
_entity_poly.type
_entity_poly.pdbx_seq_one_letter_code
_entity_poly.pdbx_strand_id
1 'polypeptide(L)'
;MRNSSQDSNAGWNSMRRSEDVEQEKLLKCSKKLYALTLLFMLTYVVLFCLPTPPSTSCLAFFKALPCLTLSLNAFTRYHFGERKTLFTVLLSVSFIFHALGDYLLQIDIFTVGLASFLIAHLLNVCAFITKADENKPFFFYSQRSNLDSSIAGASSSSTPTKKTPLMRDAMRKENFLHAKLFTPFLAYLIVVVSILLTVPPSPSISPLSSDPVMTACVIFYGLTLASCPWRALVRRKFCFVTENQLIWTIVFIGYCIYASSDTILSIDKFTYPLPEPARSILVMSTYWIGQLLISTAVDAELPKASILSLFFTSDDMSNRFSLSFTNPTTSTISSIASAPLLAPPEPPTLEP
;
A
#
# COMPACT_ATOMS: atom_id res chain seq x y z
N MET A 1 -21.11 -44.31 23.15
CA MET A 1 -20.49 -42.97 23.07
C MET A 1 -19.93 -42.68 21.66
N ARG A 2 -20.67 -42.92 20.56
CA ARG A 2 -20.15 -42.80 19.17
C ARG A 2 -20.89 -41.79 18.28
N ASN A 3 -21.80 -40.97 18.83
CA ASN A 3 -22.64 -40.04 18.06
C ASN A 3 -22.22 -38.56 18.17
N SER A 4 -21.25 -38.18 19.00
CA SER A 4 -20.89 -36.75 19.17
C SER A 4 -20.03 -36.17 18.03
N SER A 5 -19.41 -37.00 17.18
CA SER A 5 -18.53 -36.53 16.12
C SER A 5 -19.25 -36.15 14.82
N GLN A 6 -20.39 -36.78 14.50
CA GLN A 6 -21.13 -36.49 13.25
C GLN A 6 -21.87 -35.14 13.30
N ASP A 7 -22.47 -34.79 14.45
CA ASP A 7 -23.17 -33.51 14.59
C ASP A 7 -22.21 -32.31 14.55
N SER A 8 -20.98 -32.47 15.03
CA SER A 8 -19.96 -31.42 14.95
C SER A 8 -19.59 -31.09 13.49
N ASN A 9 -19.44 -32.09 12.62
CA ASN A 9 -19.06 -31.87 11.22
C ASN A 9 -20.17 -31.20 10.39
N ALA A 10 -21.44 -31.43 10.72
CA ALA A 10 -22.56 -30.78 10.03
C ALA A 10 -22.59 -29.27 10.29
N GLY A 11 -22.33 -28.85 11.54
CA GLY A 11 -22.25 -27.43 11.92
C GLY A 11 -21.07 -26.70 11.29
N TRP A 12 -19.90 -27.34 11.22
CA TRP A 12 -18.72 -26.76 10.56
C TRP A 12 -18.94 -26.52 9.05
N ASN A 13 -19.63 -27.46 8.38
CA ASN A 13 -19.91 -27.35 6.95
C ASN A 13 -20.97 -26.28 6.62
N SER A 14 -21.97 -26.07 7.49
CA SER A 14 -22.95 -25.00 7.28
C SER A 14 -22.33 -23.62 7.48
N MET A 15 -21.46 -23.46 8.49
CA MET A 15 -20.75 -22.21 8.77
C MET A 15 -19.80 -21.81 7.64
N ARG A 16 -19.00 -22.76 7.14
CA ARG A 16 -18.10 -22.52 5.99
C ARG A 16 -18.88 -22.13 4.74
N ARG A 17 -20.04 -22.77 4.50
CA ARG A 17 -20.90 -22.45 3.35
C ARG A 17 -21.48 -21.04 3.45
N SER A 18 -21.81 -20.54 4.64
CA SER A 18 -22.25 -19.15 4.79
C SER A 18 -21.14 -18.14 4.52
N GLU A 19 -19.92 -18.40 5.00
CA GLU A 19 -18.75 -17.53 4.76
C GLU A 19 -18.41 -17.44 3.27
N ASP A 20 -18.40 -18.57 2.56
CA ASP A 20 -18.14 -18.62 1.11
C ASP A 20 -19.15 -17.76 0.31
N VAL A 21 -20.44 -17.81 0.69
CA VAL A 21 -21.49 -17.04 0.02
C VAL A 21 -21.34 -15.53 0.28
N GLU A 22 -20.94 -15.12 1.48
CA GLU A 22 -20.69 -13.71 1.79
C GLU A 22 -19.46 -13.17 1.07
N GLN A 23 -18.37 -13.95 1.03
CA GLN A 23 -17.17 -13.59 0.28
C GLN A 23 -17.45 -13.47 -1.23
N GLU A 24 -18.28 -14.33 -1.80
CA GLU A 24 -18.70 -14.23 -3.20
C GLU A 24 -19.52 -12.97 -3.47
N LYS A 25 -20.46 -12.62 -2.57
CA LYS A 25 -21.24 -11.37 -2.68
C LYS A 25 -20.33 -10.15 -2.63
N LEU A 26 -19.40 -10.13 -1.69
CA LEU A 26 -18.38 -9.08 -1.55
C LEU A 26 -17.54 -8.91 -2.82
N LEU A 27 -17.06 -10.02 -3.38
CA LEU A 27 -16.30 -10.05 -4.62
C LEU A 27 -17.09 -9.42 -5.78
N LYS A 28 -18.34 -9.84 -5.97
CA LYS A 28 -19.22 -9.29 -7.02
C LYS A 28 -19.50 -7.80 -6.79
N CYS A 29 -19.71 -7.38 -5.54
CA CYS A 29 -19.94 -5.99 -5.18
C CYS A 29 -18.72 -5.11 -5.50
N SER A 30 -17.52 -5.52 -5.05
CA SER A 30 -16.26 -4.82 -5.31
C SER A 30 -15.98 -4.63 -6.81
N LYS A 31 -16.16 -5.69 -7.60
CA LYS A 31 -16.00 -5.63 -9.06
C LYS A 31 -16.93 -4.61 -9.70
N LYS A 32 -18.21 -4.57 -9.26
CA LYS A 32 -19.18 -3.58 -9.74
C LYS A 32 -18.77 -2.15 -9.34
N LEU A 33 -18.27 -1.94 -8.13
CA LEU A 33 -17.81 -0.63 -7.67
C LEU A 33 -16.56 -0.14 -8.39
N TYR A 34 -15.59 -1.03 -8.67
CA TYR A 34 -14.45 -0.68 -9.52
C TYR A 34 -14.87 -0.35 -10.95
N ALA A 35 -15.76 -1.16 -11.55
CA ALA A 35 -16.29 -0.86 -12.88
C ALA A 35 -17.04 0.48 -12.92
N LEU A 36 -17.84 0.78 -11.88
CA LEU A 36 -18.53 2.05 -11.73
C LEU A 36 -17.54 3.22 -11.55
N THR A 37 -16.45 3.01 -10.82
CA THR A 37 -15.38 4.01 -10.67
C THR A 37 -14.75 4.34 -12.03
N LEU A 38 -14.40 3.32 -12.82
CA LEU A 38 -13.88 3.50 -14.18
C LEU A 38 -14.88 4.21 -15.10
N LEU A 39 -16.16 3.88 -14.97
CA LEU A 39 -17.22 4.55 -15.71
C LEU A 39 -17.26 6.05 -15.37
N PHE A 40 -17.23 6.43 -14.10
CA PHE A 40 -17.23 7.85 -13.70
C PHE A 40 -15.98 8.59 -14.16
N MET A 41 -14.81 7.96 -14.11
CA MET A 41 -13.58 8.53 -14.66
C MET A 41 -13.72 8.82 -16.16
N LEU A 42 -14.22 7.83 -16.92
CA LEU A 42 -14.48 7.99 -18.35
C LEU A 42 -15.51 9.08 -18.62
N THR A 43 -16.61 9.12 -17.85
CA THR A 43 -17.66 10.15 -17.98
C THR A 43 -17.07 11.55 -17.80
N TYR A 44 -16.26 11.78 -16.76
CA TYR A 44 -15.64 13.09 -16.59
C TYR A 44 -14.68 13.45 -17.74
N VAL A 45 -13.87 12.51 -18.23
CA VAL A 45 -13.00 12.78 -19.40
C VAL A 45 -13.83 13.21 -20.60
N VAL A 46 -14.94 12.51 -20.86
CA VAL A 46 -15.87 12.87 -21.95
C VAL A 46 -16.44 14.27 -21.73
N LEU A 47 -16.92 14.59 -20.53
CA LEU A 47 -17.47 15.91 -20.20
C LEU A 47 -16.42 17.03 -20.32
N PHE A 48 -15.18 16.77 -19.92
CA PHE A 48 -14.07 17.72 -20.00
C PHE A 48 -13.66 18.00 -21.46
N CYS A 49 -13.76 16.99 -22.33
CA CYS A 49 -13.41 17.11 -23.75
C CYS A 49 -14.53 17.66 -24.64
N LEU A 50 -15.71 17.99 -24.10
CA LEU A 50 -16.79 18.60 -24.89
C LEU A 50 -16.38 20.00 -25.39
N PRO A 51 -16.79 20.41 -26.61
CA PRO A 51 -16.49 21.76 -27.12
C PRO A 51 -17.03 22.88 -26.23
N THR A 52 -18.14 22.60 -25.55
CA THR A 52 -18.73 23.46 -24.52
C THR A 52 -18.82 22.64 -23.24
N PRO A 53 -17.78 22.66 -22.38
CA PRO A 53 -17.81 21.90 -21.15
C PRO A 53 -18.98 22.40 -20.26
N PRO A 54 -19.57 21.51 -19.46
CA PRO A 54 -20.64 21.89 -18.55
C PRO A 54 -20.12 22.86 -17.48
N SER A 55 -21.02 23.39 -16.65
CA SER A 55 -20.66 24.31 -15.58
C SER A 55 -19.57 23.74 -14.66
N THR A 56 -18.75 24.61 -14.10
CA THR A 56 -17.66 24.25 -13.18
C THR A 56 -18.12 23.34 -12.04
N SER A 57 -19.29 23.64 -11.45
CA SER A 57 -19.88 22.81 -10.38
C SER A 57 -20.29 21.42 -10.86
N CYS A 58 -20.74 21.28 -12.12
CA CYS A 58 -21.06 19.99 -12.71
C CYS A 58 -19.78 19.16 -12.90
N LEU A 59 -18.73 19.76 -13.47
CA LEU A 59 -17.43 19.09 -13.57
C LEU A 59 -16.86 18.71 -12.19
N ALA A 60 -16.97 19.60 -11.20
CA ALA A 60 -16.54 19.36 -9.83
C ALA A 60 -17.24 18.14 -9.22
N PHE A 61 -18.55 18.03 -9.44
CA PHE A 61 -19.34 16.89 -8.99
C PHE A 61 -18.85 15.58 -9.64
N PHE A 62 -18.74 15.54 -10.97
CA PHE A 62 -18.28 14.34 -11.67
C PHE A 62 -16.82 13.97 -11.35
N LYS A 63 -15.97 14.95 -11.06
CA LYS A 63 -14.58 14.74 -10.63
C LYS A 63 -14.48 14.03 -9.29
N ALA A 64 -15.41 14.29 -8.37
CA ALA A 64 -15.44 13.72 -7.03
C ALA A 64 -16.01 12.28 -6.99
N LEU A 65 -16.85 11.91 -7.96
CA LEU A 65 -17.55 10.61 -7.97
C LEU A 65 -16.61 9.39 -7.93
N PRO A 66 -15.49 9.32 -8.68
CA PRO A 66 -14.56 8.19 -8.59
C PRO A 66 -14.01 7.96 -7.17
N CYS A 67 -13.68 9.03 -6.45
CA CYS A 67 -13.20 8.94 -5.08
C CYS A 67 -14.31 8.47 -4.12
N LEU A 68 -15.55 8.93 -4.33
CA LEU A 68 -16.71 8.46 -3.54
C LEU A 68 -17.01 6.97 -3.77
N THR A 69 -16.87 6.47 -5.00
CA THR A 69 -17.06 5.03 -5.27
C THR A 69 -15.95 4.18 -4.67
N LEU A 70 -14.70 4.67 -4.65
CA LEU A 70 -13.60 4.02 -3.93
C LEU A 70 -13.81 4.03 -2.41
N SER A 71 -14.30 5.13 -1.85
CA SER A 71 -14.70 5.22 -0.44
C SER A 71 -15.78 4.20 -0.10
N LEU A 72 -16.81 4.08 -0.94
CA LEU A 72 -17.87 3.09 -0.77
C LEU A 72 -17.32 1.67 -0.86
N ASN A 73 -16.41 1.40 -1.80
CA ASN A 73 -15.76 0.08 -1.90
C ASN A 73 -15.02 -0.27 -0.60
N ALA A 74 -14.20 0.64 -0.07
CA ALA A 74 -13.53 0.46 1.22
C ALA A 74 -14.53 0.26 2.38
N PHE A 75 -15.64 1.00 2.37
CA PHE A 75 -16.70 0.86 3.37
C PHE A 75 -17.41 -0.49 3.31
N THR A 76 -17.66 -1.04 2.10
CA THR A 76 -18.26 -2.39 1.98
C THR A 76 -17.36 -3.46 2.62
N ARG A 77 -16.05 -3.29 2.58
CA ARG A 77 -15.09 -4.19 3.28
C ARG A 77 -15.19 -4.08 4.77
N TYR A 78 -15.42 -2.88 5.28
CA TYR A 78 -15.68 -2.70 6.70
C TYR A 78 -16.98 -3.39 7.13
N HIS A 79 -18.07 -3.25 6.36
CA HIS A 79 -19.37 -3.75 6.79
C HIS A 79 -19.52 -5.27 6.66
N PHE A 80 -19.06 -5.84 5.55
CA PHE A 80 -19.25 -7.25 5.22
C PHE A 80 -17.99 -8.10 5.40
N GLY A 81 -16.83 -7.49 5.61
CA GLY A 81 -15.61 -8.23 5.89
C GLY A 81 -15.65 -8.89 7.28
N GLU A 82 -15.01 -10.04 7.41
CA GLU A 82 -14.89 -10.78 8.68
C GLU A 82 -14.23 -9.93 9.79
N ARG A 83 -13.37 -8.97 9.40
CA ARG A 83 -12.68 -8.07 10.33
C ARG A 83 -13.02 -6.61 10.06
N LYS A 84 -13.76 -6.02 10.99
CA LYS A 84 -13.99 -4.58 11.09
C LYS A 84 -12.72 -3.91 11.58
N THR A 85 -11.88 -3.46 10.66
CA THR A 85 -10.61 -2.82 11.01
C THR A 85 -10.71 -1.31 10.95
N LEU A 86 -10.08 -0.63 11.89
CA LEU A 86 -9.94 0.84 11.86
C LEU A 86 -9.26 1.29 10.55
N PHE A 87 -8.39 0.45 10.00
CA PHE A 87 -7.76 0.61 8.69
C PHE A 87 -8.76 0.88 7.56
N THR A 88 -9.79 0.05 7.41
CA THR A 88 -10.76 0.21 6.30
C THR A 88 -11.64 1.44 6.48
N VAL A 89 -11.96 1.82 7.72
CA VAL A 89 -12.67 3.07 8.03
C VAL A 89 -11.81 4.28 7.67
N LEU A 90 -10.55 4.32 8.14
CA LEU A 90 -9.65 5.43 7.86
C LEU A 90 -9.41 5.61 6.36
N LEU A 91 -9.24 4.50 5.61
CA LEU A 91 -9.09 4.56 4.16
C LEU A 91 -10.39 4.97 3.44
N SER A 92 -11.56 4.55 3.95
CA SER A 92 -12.85 5.00 3.40
C SER A 92 -13.04 6.51 3.59
N VAL A 93 -12.75 7.02 4.79
CA VAL A 93 -12.86 8.45 5.11
C VAL A 93 -11.82 9.26 4.34
N SER A 94 -10.59 8.76 4.13
CA SER A 94 -9.59 9.47 3.33
C SER A 94 -10.05 9.69 1.89
N PHE A 95 -10.70 8.72 1.26
CA PHE A 95 -11.29 8.89 -0.07
C PHE A 95 -12.41 9.94 -0.11
N ILE A 96 -13.17 10.14 0.98
CA ILE A 96 -14.15 11.23 1.08
C ILE A 96 -13.44 12.59 1.07
N PHE A 97 -12.33 12.72 1.82
CA PHE A 97 -11.53 13.95 1.81
C PHE A 97 -10.82 14.19 0.46
N HIS A 98 -10.42 13.15 -0.26
CA HIS A 98 -9.97 13.28 -1.65
C HIS A 98 -11.09 13.81 -2.55
N ALA A 99 -12.30 13.24 -2.46
CA ALA A 99 -13.47 13.70 -3.22
C ALA A 99 -13.83 15.17 -2.91
N LEU A 100 -13.76 15.55 -1.63
CA LEU A 100 -13.98 16.93 -1.19
C LEU A 100 -12.88 17.86 -1.73
N GLY A 101 -11.63 17.43 -1.72
CA GLY A 101 -10.51 18.16 -2.31
C GLY A 101 -10.71 18.40 -3.80
N ASP A 102 -11.11 17.35 -4.54
CA ASP A 102 -11.42 17.44 -5.97
C ASP A 102 -12.52 18.47 -6.27
N TYR A 103 -13.59 18.44 -5.48
CA TYR A 103 -14.70 19.37 -5.62
C TYR A 103 -14.25 20.82 -5.35
N LEU A 104 -13.60 21.05 -4.21
CA LEU A 104 -13.17 22.38 -3.77
C LEU A 104 -12.12 23.01 -4.68
N LEU A 105 -11.14 22.23 -5.15
CA LEU A 105 -10.15 22.70 -6.11
C LEU A 105 -10.79 23.10 -7.45
N GLN A 106 -11.83 22.38 -7.88
CA GLN A 106 -12.48 22.66 -9.16
C GLN A 106 -13.31 23.96 -9.13
N ILE A 107 -13.86 24.35 -7.97
CA ILE A 107 -14.60 25.60 -7.79
C ILE A 107 -13.71 26.76 -7.29
N ASP A 108 -12.42 26.69 -7.57
CA ASP A 108 -11.40 27.72 -7.27
C ASP A 108 -11.16 28.03 -5.77
N ILE A 109 -11.55 27.13 -4.86
CA ILE A 109 -11.24 27.23 -3.43
C ILE A 109 -9.95 26.45 -3.12
N PHE A 110 -8.84 26.94 -3.68
CA PHE A 110 -7.55 26.22 -3.71
C PHE A 110 -7.05 25.79 -2.32
N THR A 111 -6.95 26.72 -1.38
CA THR A 111 -6.36 26.46 -0.04
C THR A 111 -7.15 25.42 0.74
N VAL A 112 -8.49 25.47 0.70
CA VAL A 112 -9.34 24.51 1.41
C VAL A 112 -9.30 23.15 0.71
N GLY A 113 -9.26 23.12 -0.62
CA GLY A 113 -9.05 21.89 -1.37
C GLY A 113 -7.72 21.21 -1.02
N LEU A 114 -6.62 21.97 -0.96
CA LEU A 114 -5.30 21.48 -0.56
C LEU A 114 -5.29 20.96 0.88
N ALA A 115 -5.94 21.66 1.81
CA ALA A 115 -6.10 21.20 3.19
C ALA A 115 -6.89 19.88 3.26
N SER A 116 -7.91 19.71 2.42
CA SER A 116 -8.67 18.46 2.32
C SER A 116 -7.79 17.29 1.85
N PHE A 117 -6.94 17.50 0.84
CA PHE A 117 -5.96 16.50 0.40
C PHE A 117 -4.94 16.16 1.49
N LEU A 118 -4.46 17.16 2.24
CA LEU A 118 -3.56 16.92 3.35
C LEU A 118 -4.20 16.01 4.42
N ILE A 119 -5.45 16.30 4.79
CA ILE A 119 -6.21 15.47 5.74
C ILE A 119 -6.35 14.04 5.19
N ALA A 120 -6.67 13.88 3.90
CA ALA A 120 -6.77 12.57 3.27
C ALA A 120 -5.46 11.77 3.38
N HIS A 121 -4.31 12.40 3.11
CA HIS A 121 -3.02 11.75 3.23
C HIS A 121 -2.65 11.41 4.69
N LEU A 122 -2.94 12.29 5.64
CA LEU A 122 -2.75 11.99 7.06
C LEU A 122 -3.59 10.79 7.50
N LEU A 123 -4.85 10.70 7.05
CA LEU A 123 -5.71 9.54 7.30
C LEU A 123 -5.15 8.26 6.68
N ASN A 124 -4.59 8.34 5.46
CA ASN A 124 -3.91 7.19 4.84
C ASN A 124 -2.69 6.74 5.66
N VAL A 125 -1.87 7.67 6.13
CA VAL A 125 -0.73 7.36 7.01
C VAL A 125 -1.21 6.68 8.30
N CYS A 126 -2.25 7.24 8.95
CA CYS A 126 -2.86 6.66 10.13
C CYS A 126 -3.44 5.27 9.85
N ALA A 127 -4.07 5.04 8.70
CA ALA A 127 -4.57 3.73 8.30
C ALA A 127 -3.41 2.72 8.28
N PHE A 128 -2.31 3.03 7.59
CA PHE A 128 -1.18 2.09 7.53
C PHE A 128 -0.48 1.86 8.87
N ILE A 129 -0.50 2.85 9.77
CA ILE A 129 0.03 2.69 11.14
C ILE A 129 -0.90 1.78 11.96
N THR A 130 -2.20 2.09 12.01
CA THR A 130 -3.17 1.35 12.83
C THR A 130 -3.25 -0.12 12.48
N LYS A 131 -3.15 -0.48 11.19
CA LYS A 131 -3.09 -1.88 10.82
C LYS A 131 -1.77 -2.57 11.19
N ALA A 132 -0.67 -1.83 11.25
CA ALA A 132 0.59 -2.39 11.75
C ALA A 132 0.48 -2.72 13.25
N ASP A 133 -0.21 -1.87 14.02
CA ASP A 133 -0.34 -1.98 15.47
C ASP A 133 -1.33 -3.06 15.95
N GLU A 134 -2.29 -3.50 15.12
CA GLU A 134 -3.19 -4.64 15.45
C GLU A 134 -2.41 -5.92 15.85
N ASN A 135 -1.11 -6.02 15.56
CA ASN A 135 -0.30 -7.20 15.90
C ASN A 135 1.11 -6.94 16.49
N LYS A 136 1.49 -5.71 16.89
CA LYS A 136 2.61 -5.31 17.82
C LYS A 136 2.99 -3.82 17.63
N PRO A 137 3.46 -3.11 18.67
CA PRO A 137 3.71 -1.67 18.63
C PRO A 137 4.93 -1.26 17.77
N PHE A 138 4.74 -0.13 17.08
CA PHE A 138 5.62 0.77 16.29
C PHE A 138 7.16 0.68 16.42
N PHE A 139 7.73 0.21 17.54
CA PHE A 139 9.18 0.24 17.81
C PHE A 139 9.82 -1.14 18.11
N PHE A 140 9.02 -2.20 18.20
CA PHE A 140 9.52 -3.54 18.54
C PHE A 140 9.06 -4.57 17.51
N TYR A 141 9.72 -4.57 16.35
CA TYR A 141 9.74 -5.75 15.49
C TYR A 141 10.81 -6.74 15.95
N SER A 142 10.88 -7.01 17.26
CA SER A 142 11.64 -8.14 17.77
C SER A 142 10.92 -9.43 17.33
N GLN A 143 11.37 -9.99 16.21
CA GLN A 143 11.05 -11.35 15.80
C GLN A 143 11.56 -12.32 16.87
N ARG A 144 10.74 -12.60 17.87
CA ARG A 144 11.04 -13.57 18.93
C ARG A 144 10.41 -14.96 18.72
N SER A 145 9.52 -15.12 17.74
CA SER A 145 8.65 -16.31 17.70
C SER A 145 9.20 -17.57 17.04
N ASN A 146 10.35 -17.53 16.34
CA ASN A 146 10.91 -18.73 15.68
C ASN A 146 12.25 -19.20 16.25
N LEU A 147 12.88 -18.45 17.15
CA LEU A 147 14.13 -18.88 17.79
C LEU A 147 13.88 -19.68 19.08
N ASP A 148 12.80 -19.36 19.79
CA ASP A 148 12.50 -19.97 21.09
C ASP A 148 11.98 -21.42 20.94
N SER A 149 11.34 -21.79 19.82
CA SER A 149 10.90 -23.17 19.55
C SER A 149 12.04 -24.12 19.18
N SER A 150 13.17 -23.62 18.68
CA SER A 150 14.36 -24.43 18.44
C SER A 150 15.26 -24.55 19.67
N ILE A 151 15.08 -23.68 20.68
CA ILE A 151 15.87 -23.68 21.92
C ILE A 151 15.14 -24.39 23.07
N ALA A 152 13.80 -24.46 23.05
CA ALA A 152 13.00 -25.14 24.07
C ALA A 152 13.18 -26.68 24.13
N GLY A 153 13.92 -27.28 23.18
CA GLY A 153 14.34 -28.69 23.24
C GLY A 153 15.71 -28.94 23.89
N ALA A 154 16.46 -27.90 24.23
CA ALA A 154 17.78 -28.04 24.86
C ALA A 154 17.66 -27.86 26.38
N SER A 155 17.61 -29.01 27.05
CA SER A 155 17.52 -29.15 28.51
C SER A 155 18.66 -28.48 29.28
N SER A 156 18.27 -27.91 30.41
CA SER A 156 19.00 -27.78 31.68
C SER A 156 20.52 -28.06 31.68
N SER A 157 21.34 -27.02 31.50
CA SER A 157 22.57 -26.90 32.31
C SER A 157 22.95 -25.44 32.47
N SER A 158 23.23 -25.08 33.72
CA SER A 158 23.50 -23.73 34.20
C SER A 158 24.92 -23.28 33.84
N THR A 159 25.07 -22.34 32.91
CA THR A 159 26.19 -21.39 32.87
C THR A 159 25.79 -20.11 32.12
N PRO A 160 26.18 -18.90 32.60
CA PRO A 160 25.86 -17.64 31.94
C PRO A 160 26.77 -17.47 30.72
N THR A 161 26.36 -18.03 29.59
CA THR A 161 27.13 -17.91 28.34
C THR A 161 26.94 -16.53 27.73
N LYS A 162 28.08 -15.92 27.40
CA LYS A 162 28.25 -14.65 26.67
C LYS A 162 27.19 -14.49 25.58
N LYS A 163 26.44 -13.38 25.59
CA LYS A 163 25.52 -12.98 24.51
C LYS A 163 26.21 -13.19 23.15
N THR A 164 25.72 -14.18 22.42
CA THR A 164 26.37 -14.78 21.25
C THR A 164 26.41 -13.80 20.06
N PRO A 165 27.42 -13.93 19.17
CA PRO A 165 27.57 -13.13 17.95
C PRO A 165 26.32 -13.12 17.05
N LEU A 166 25.50 -14.18 17.12
CA LEU A 166 24.25 -14.32 16.40
C LEU A 166 23.23 -13.19 16.68
N MET A 167 23.11 -12.77 17.95
CA MET A 167 22.20 -11.69 18.34
C MET A 167 22.69 -10.33 17.84
N ARG A 168 24.01 -10.17 17.73
CA ARG A 168 24.65 -8.95 17.20
C ARG A 168 24.45 -8.84 15.68
N ASP A 169 24.50 -9.95 14.97
CA ASP A 169 24.23 -10.00 13.53
C ASP A 169 22.75 -9.82 13.19
N ALA A 170 21.83 -10.33 14.02
CA ALA A 170 20.40 -10.07 13.90
C ALA A 170 20.07 -8.57 14.04
N MET A 171 20.58 -7.92 15.10
CA MET A 171 20.41 -6.47 15.28
C MET A 171 21.08 -5.63 14.18
N ARG A 172 22.23 -6.07 13.65
CA ARG A 172 22.91 -5.38 12.54
C ARG A 172 22.10 -5.45 11.23
N LYS A 173 21.45 -6.59 10.95
CA LYS A 173 20.55 -6.73 9.79
C LYS A 173 19.29 -5.88 9.92
N GLU A 174 18.74 -5.75 11.12
CA GLU A 174 17.54 -4.93 11.40
C GLU A 174 17.82 -3.44 11.16
N ASN A 175 18.92 -2.90 11.71
CA ASN A 175 19.32 -1.51 11.49
C ASN A 175 19.59 -1.19 10.02
N PHE A 176 20.19 -2.13 9.29
CA PHE A 176 20.44 -1.99 7.86
C PHE A 176 19.15 -1.98 7.03
N LEU A 177 18.13 -2.74 7.47
CA LEU A 177 16.84 -2.80 6.82
C LEU A 177 16.05 -1.50 7.02
N HIS A 178 16.06 -0.94 8.24
CA HIS A 178 15.46 0.37 8.52
C HIS A 178 16.10 1.49 7.69
N ALA A 179 17.43 1.49 7.56
CA ALA A 179 18.14 2.46 6.72
C ALA A 179 17.74 2.35 5.24
N LYS A 180 17.61 1.13 4.70
CA LYS A 180 17.21 0.90 3.30
C LYS A 180 15.75 1.23 3.02
N LEU A 181 14.85 1.06 3.99
CA LEU A 181 13.49 1.52 3.81
C LEU A 181 13.41 3.05 3.80
N PHE A 182 14.36 3.78 4.42
CA PHE A 182 14.39 5.27 4.52
C PHE A 182 14.87 6.02 3.31
N THR A 183 15.56 5.32 2.44
CA THR A 183 16.03 5.84 1.17
C THR A 183 14.92 6.47 0.30
N PRO A 184 13.74 5.86 0.05
CA PRO A 184 12.67 6.49 -0.74
C PRO A 184 12.09 7.77 -0.14
N PHE A 185 11.95 7.83 1.20
CA PHE A 185 11.48 9.04 1.89
C PHE A 185 12.49 10.18 1.73
N LEU A 186 13.77 9.89 1.97
CA LEU A 186 14.85 10.86 1.83
C LEU A 186 15.02 11.29 0.37
N ALA A 187 14.89 10.38 -0.59
CA ALA A 187 14.99 10.68 -2.02
C ALA A 187 13.87 11.63 -2.48
N TYR A 188 12.62 11.37 -2.08
CA TYR A 188 11.52 12.28 -2.40
C TYR A 188 11.69 13.64 -1.72
N LEU A 189 12.12 13.67 -0.45
CA LEU A 189 12.41 14.92 0.25
C LEU A 189 13.51 15.73 -0.46
N ILE A 190 14.58 15.07 -0.91
CA ILE A 190 15.64 15.70 -1.69
C ILE A 190 15.07 16.27 -2.99
N VAL A 191 14.21 15.55 -3.70
CA VAL A 191 13.58 16.05 -4.93
C VAL A 191 12.72 17.28 -4.65
N VAL A 192 11.85 17.24 -3.64
CA VAL A 192 10.98 18.38 -3.28
C VAL A 192 11.82 19.59 -2.87
N VAL A 193 12.80 19.40 -1.97
CA VAL A 193 13.69 20.48 -1.54
C VAL A 193 14.50 21.02 -2.72
N SER A 194 14.99 20.15 -3.61
CA SER A 194 15.71 20.58 -4.81
C SER A 194 14.83 21.41 -5.72
N ILE A 195 13.58 21.01 -5.97
CA ILE A 195 12.63 21.82 -6.75
C ILE A 195 12.41 23.17 -6.07
N LEU A 196 12.17 23.20 -4.77
CA LEU A 196 11.97 24.45 -4.02
C LEU A 196 13.18 25.38 -4.05
N LEU A 197 14.40 24.83 -4.08
CA LEU A 197 15.65 25.60 -4.10
C LEU A 197 16.10 25.99 -5.52
N THR A 198 15.74 25.21 -6.54
CA THR A 198 16.21 25.43 -7.93
C THR A 198 15.26 26.26 -8.76
N VAL A 199 14.01 26.45 -8.33
CA VAL A 199 13.06 27.31 -9.04
C VAL A 199 13.46 28.77 -8.82
N PRO A 200 14.00 29.46 -9.84
CA PRO A 200 14.30 30.88 -9.70
C PRO A 200 12.99 31.64 -9.46
N PRO A 201 12.97 32.65 -8.58
CA PRO A 201 11.78 33.45 -8.38
C PRO A 201 11.39 34.10 -9.70
N SER A 202 10.28 33.65 -10.28
CA SER A 202 9.72 34.30 -11.48
C SER A 202 9.24 35.69 -11.07
N PRO A 203 9.59 36.76 -11.81
CA PRO A 203 9.20 38.13 -11.47
C PRO A 203 7.68 38.39 -11.51
N SER A 204 6.89 37.45 -12.05
CA SER A 204 5.43 37.55 -12.21
C SER A 204 4.61 36.69 -11.24
N ILE A 205 5.26 35.90 -10.38
CA ILE A 205 4.60 35.09 -9.33
C ILE A 205 5.26 35.50 -8.01
N SER A 206 4.47 35.97 -7.04
CA SER A 206 4.98 36.23 -5.69
C SER A 206 5.75 34.99 -5.23
N PRO A 207 7.07 35.11 -4.98
CA PRO A 207 7.87 33.93 -4.78
C PRO A 207 7.35 33.20 -3.55
N LEU A 208 7.31 31.87 -3.59
CA LEU A 208 6.95 31.04 -2.44
C LEU A 208 7.74 31.45 -1.18
N SER A 209 8.96 31.98 -1.37
CA SER A 209 9.84 32.53 -0.33
C SER A 209 9.30 33.79 0.39
N SER A 210 8.28 34.47 -0.15
CA SER A 210 7.71 35.67 0.46
C SER A 210 6.75 35.37 1.61
N ASP A 211 6.16 34.17 1.63
CA ASP A 211 5.31 33.71 2.73
C ASP A 211 5.93 32.47 3.41
N PRO A 212 6.56 32.63 4.59
CA PRO A 212 7.18 31.51 5.30
C PRO A 212 6.16 30.47 5.75
N VAL A 213 4.89 30.85 5.96
CA VAL A 213 3.82 29.93 6.36
C VAL A 213 3.49 28.99 5.21
N MET A 214 3.28 29.55 4.01
CA MET A 214 3.00 28.76 2.82
C MET A 214 4.16 27.81 2.47
N THR A 215 5.41 28.28 2.59
CA THR A 215 6.58 27.41 2.42
C THR A 215 6.57 26.23 3.40
N ALA A 216 6.33 26.49 4.69
CA ALA A 216 6.25 25.45 5.70
C ALA A 216 5.11 24.45 5.42
N CYS A 217 3.95 24.94 4.98
CA CYS A 217 2.80 24.11 4.60
C CYS A 217 3.14 23.16 3.42
N VAL A 218 3.82 23.64 2.37
CA VAL A 218 4.25 22.79 1.25
C VAL A 218 5.27 21.74 1.68
N ILE A 219 6.24 22.11 2.52
CA ILE A 219 7.21 21.15 3.05
C ILE A 219 6.50 20.06 3.85
N PHE A 220 5.59 20.45 4.75
CA PHE A 220 4.81 19.49 5.54
C PHE A 220 3.93 18.59 4.68
N TYR A 221 3.29 19.15 3.65
CA TYR A 221 2.49 18.40 2.69
C TYR A 221 3.36 17.39 1.94
N GLY A 222 4.50 17.82 1.40
CA GLY A 222 5.45 16.94 0.70
C GLY A 222 5.96 15.80 1.59
N LEU A 223 6.32 16.10 2.85
CA LEU A 223 6.73 15.07 3.82
C LEU A 223 5.61 14.06 4.09
N THR A 224 4.38 14.52 4.23
CA THR A 224 3.21 13.66 4.42
C THR A 224 3.00 12.76 3.22
N LEU A 225 3.04 13.32 2.01
CA LEU A 225 2.87 12.58 0.76
C LEU A 225 3.99 11.54 0.56
N ALA A 226 5.24 11.87 0.92
CA ALA A 226 6.38 10.96 0.89
C ALA A 226 6.26 9.77 1.85
N SER A 227 5.58 9.98 2.98
CA SER A 227 5.42 8.96 4.01
C SER A 227 4.46 7.84 3.58
N CYS A 228 3.48 8.14 2.72
CA CYS A 228 2.52 7.17 2.20
C CYS A 228 3.16 6.01 1.42
N PRO A 229 3.96 6.22 0.35
CA PRO A 229 4.63 5.14 -0.38
C PRO A 229 5.63 4.39 0.50
N TRP A 230 6.33 5.09 1.41
CA TRP A 230 7.17 4.45 2.41
C TRP A 230 6.38 3.42 3.23
N ARG A 231 5.19 3.80 3.74
CA ARG A 231 4.37 2.92 4.58
C ARG A 231 3.89 1.70 3.80
N ALA A 232 3.54 1.86 2.53
CA ALA A 232 3.21 0.74 1.65
C ALA A 232 4.39 -0.23 1.48
N LEU A 233 5.63 0.27 1.34
CA LEU A 233 6.83 -0.56 1.24
C LEU A 233 7.17 -1.30 2.54
N VAL A 234 7.06 -0.64 3.69
CA VAL A 234 7.19 -1.30 5.01
C VAL A 234 6.23 -2.46 5.07
N ARG A 235 4.96 -2.21 4.73
CA ARG A 235 3.94 -3.23 4.82
C ARG A 235 4.15 -4.36 3.84
N ARG A 236 4.65 -4.10 2.62
CA ARG A 236 5.10 -5.14 1.69
C ARG A 236 6.14 -6.09 2.32
N LYS A 237 7.13 -5.54 3.02
CA LYS A 237 8.22 -6.32 3.64
C LYS A 237 7.79 -7.10 4.87
N PHE A 238 6.86 -6.53 5.63
CA PHE A 238 6.29 -7.12 6.84
C PHE A 238 4.88 -7.66 6.61
N CYS A 239 4.55 -8.02 5.36
CA CYS A 239 3.28 -8.65 5.02
C CYS A 239 3.12 -9.89 5.88
N PHE A 240 2.01 -9.96 6.59
CA PHE A 240 1.62 -11.16 7.30
C PHE A 240 1.33 -12.28 6.30
N VAL A 241 1.34 -13.53 6.77
CA VAL A 241 1.06 -14.73 5.95
C VAL A 241 -0.27 -14.62 5.18
N THR A 242 -1.22 -13.83 5.70
CA THR A 242 -2.55 -13.62 5.13
C THR A 242 -2.62 -12.50 4.09
N GLU A 243 -1.61 -11.63 3.99
CA GLU A 243 -1.62 -10.47 3.09
C GLU A 243 -0.79 -10.72 1.84
N ASN A 244 -1.27 -10.18 0.71
CA ASN A 244 -0.62 -10.33 -0.56
C ASN A 244 0.43 -9.23 -0.84
N GLN A 245 1.71 -9.61 -0.94
CA GLN A 245 2.81 -8.68 -1.19
C GLN A 245 2.70 -7.91 -2.52
N LEU A 246 2.06 -8.51 -3.54
CA LEU A 246 1.89 -7.88 -4.84
C LEU A 246 0.88 -6.73 -4.75
N ILE A 247 -0.17 -6.86 -3.95
CA ILE A 247 -1.12 -5.76 -3.67
C ILE A 247 -0.38 -4.59 -3.02
N TRP A 248 0.47 -4.83 -2.03
CA TRP A 248 1.28 -3.76 -1.42
C TRP A 248 2.28 -3.10 -2.37
N THR A 249 2.80 -3.87 -3.33
CA THR A 249 3.63 -3.32 -4.41
C THR A 249 2.81 -2.39 -5.30
N ILE A 250 1.57 -2.77 -5.61
CA ILE A 250 0.66 -1.94 -6.39
C ILE A 250 0.29 -0.66 -5.65
N VAL A 251 -0.03 -0.74 -4.36
CA VAL A 251 -0.32 0.43 -3.52
C VAL A 251 0.86 1.38 -3.49
N PHE A 252 2.10 0.87 -3.36
CA PHE A 252 3.31 1.68 -3.46
C PHE A 252 3.43 2.39 -4.82
N ILE A 253 3.26 1.65 -5.92
CA ILE A 253 3.28 2.22 -7.29
C ILE A 253 2.19 3.29 -7.42
N GLY A 254 0.99 3.03 -6.89
CA GLY A 254 -0.13 3.97 -6.85
C GLY A 254 0.25 5.28 -6.19
N TYR A 255 0.89 5.24 -5.01
CA TYR A 255 1.39 6.46 -4.36
C TYR A 255 2.48 7.18 -5.15
N CYS A 256 3.36 6.47 -5.84
CA CYS A 256 4.37 7.12 -6.71
C CYS A 256 3.71 7.84 -7.90
N ILE A 257 2.72 7.22 -8.53
CA ILE A 257 1.97 7.82 -9.64
C ILE A 257 1.16 9.02 -9.14
N TYR A 258 0.48 8.88 -8.00
CA TYR A 258 -0.23 9.97 -7.34
C TYR A 258 0.70 11.16 -7.05
N ALA A 259 1.85 10.90 -6.43
CA ALA A 259 2.81 11.96 -6.10
C ALA A 259 3.37 12.66 -7.35
N SER A 260 3.41 11.97 -8.49
CA SER A 260 3.75 12.59 -9.78
C SER A 260 2.69 13.60 -10.21
N SER A 261 1.41 13.30 -10.00
CA SER A 261 0.29 14.24 -10.26
C SER A 261 0.45 15.54 -9.46
N ASP A 262 0.67 15.43 -8.14
CA ASP A 262 0.85 16.57 -7.25
C ASP A 262 2.11 17.39 -7.59
N THR A 263 3.17 16.71 -8.02
CA THR A 263 4.41 17.39 -8.47
C THR A 263 4.14 18.24 -9.70
N ILE A 264 3.34 17.74 -10.65
CA ILE A 264 3.00 18.46 -11.88
C ILE A 264 2.08 19.65 -11.57
N LEU A 265 1.10 19.46 -10.66
CA LEU A 265 0.26 20.54 -10.15
C LEU A 265 1.10 21.62 -9.44
N SER A 266 2.11 21.22 -8.68
CA SER A 266 3.01 22.14 -7.97
C SER A 266 3.88 22.93 -8.94
N ILE A 267 4.44 22.28 -9.97
CA ILE A 267 5.21 22.97 -11.03
C ILE A 267 4.35 24.00 -11.74
N ASP A 268 3.12 23.62 -12.11
CA ASP A 268 2.17 24.52 -12.75
C ASP A 268 1.84 25.74 -11.88
N LYS A 269 1.65 25.52 -10.57
CA LYS A 269 1.24 26.56 -9.65
C LYS A 269 2.38 27.50 -9.24
N PHE A 270 3.59 26.97 -9.07
CA PHE A 270 4.70 27.70 -8.42
C PHE A 270 5.85 28.04 -9.37
N THR A 271 5.97 27.38 -10.52
CA THR A 271 7.10 27.59 -11.45
C THR A 271 6.65 28.27 -12.73
N TYR A 272 5.83 27.59 -13.55
CA TYR A 272 5.32 28.12 -14.81
C TYR A 272 4.01 27.42 -15.18
N PRO A 273 3.01 28.14 -15.68
CA PRO A 273 1.74 27.53 -16.08
C PRO A 273 1.97 26.57 -17.25
N LEU A 274 1.49 25.33 -17.11
CA LEU A 274 1.51 24.32 -18.15
C LEU A 274 0.36 24.54 -19.14
N PRO A 275 0.56 24.25 -20.44
CA PRO A 275 -0.48 24.45 -21.44
C PRO A 275 -1.67 23.49 -21.25
N GLU A 276 -2.88 24.03 -21.38
CA GLU A 276 -4.11 23.23 -21.49
C GLU A 276 -4.36 22.77 -22.93
N PRO A 277 -4.99 21.61 -23.17
CA PRO A 277 -5.59 20.68 -22.20
C PRO A 277 -4.61 19.62 -21.63
N ALA A 278 -3.35 19.63 -22.09
CA ALA A 278 -2.37 18.59 -21.77
C ALA A 278 -2.10 18.49 -20.27
N ARG A 279 -2.01 19.64 -19.58
CA ARG A 279 -1.90 19.70 -18.11
C ARG A 279 -3.01 18.91 -17.42
N SER A 280 -4.27 19.26 -17.69
CA SER A 280 -5.41 18.64 -17.02
C SER A 280 -5.48 17.14 -17.28
N ILE A 281 -5.24 16.69 -18.51
CA ILE A 281 -5.24 15.27 -18.86
C ILE A 281 -4.15 14.52 -18.09
N LEU A 282 -2.93 15.08 -18.03
CA LEU A 282 -1.80 14.43 -17.39
C LEU A 282 -1.99 14.36 -15.86
N VAL A 283 -2.37 15.47 -15.23
CA VAL A 283 -2.65 15.53 -13.79
C VAL A 283 -3.79 14.57 -13.43
N MET A 284 -4.92 14.62 -14.13
CA MET A 284 -6.10 13.79 -13.81
C MET A 284 -5.84 12.30 -14.05
N SER A 285 -5.17 11.93 -15.15
CA SER A 285 -4.87 10.51 -15.44
C SER A 285 -3.93 9.91 -14.39
N THR A 286 -2.85 10.60 -14.04
CA THR A 286 -1.93 10.14 -12.99
C THR A 286 -2.59 10.12 -11.62
N TYR A 287 -3.39 11.15 -11.29
CA TYR A 287 -4.15 11.21 -10.04
C TYR A 287 -5.08 10.00 -9.87
N TRP A 288 -5.95 9.75 -10.85
CA TRP A 288 -6.94 8.68 -10.75
C TRP A 288 -6.36 7.28 -10.86
N ILE A 289 -5.36 7.07 -11.71
CA ILE A 289 -4.64 5.79 -11.73
C ILE A 289 -4.00 5.57 -10.36
N GLY A 290 -3.36 6.59 -9.79
CA GLY A 290 -2.82 6.54 -8.43
C GLY A 290 -3.88 6.11 -7.40
N GLN A 291 -5.03 6.79 -7.38
CA GLN A 291 -6.12 6.50 -6.45
C GLN A 291 -6.69 5.08 -6.61
N LEU A 292 -6.90 4.62 -7.84
CA LEU A 292 -7.34 3.25 -8.13
C LEU A 292 -6.37 2.23 -7.53
N LEU A 293 -5.06 2.40 -7.77
CA LEU A 293 -4.05 1.47 -7.27
C LEU A 293 -3.94 1.53 -5.74
N ILE A 294 -4.02 2.72 -5.13
CA ILE A 294 -4.01 2.89 -3.67
C ILE A 294 -5.23 2.18 -3.04
N SER A 295 -6.40 2.28 -3.65
CA SER A 295 -7.63 1.68 -3.11
C SER A 295 -7.57 0.16 -2.98
N THR A 296 -6.72 -0.51 -3.77
CA THR A 296 -6.50 -1.95 -3.67
C THR A 296 -5.93 -2.39 -2.32
N ALA A 297 -5.47 -1.46 -1.48
CA ALA A 297 -5.02 -1.75 -0.12
C ALA A 297 -6.09 -2.47 0.73
N VAL A 298 -7.38 -2.26 0.46
CA VAL A 298 -8.47 -3.00 1.15
C VAL A 298 -8.64 -4.43 0.67
N ASP A 299 -8.03 -4.78 -0.47
CA ASP A 299 -8.09 -6.10 -1.09
C ASP A 299 -6.86 -6.96 -0.75
N ALA A 300 -5.97 -6.48 0.12
CA ALA A 300 -4.74 -7.18 0.48
C ALA A 300 -4.99 -8.58 1.10
N GLU A 301 -6.10 -8.75 1.80
CA GLU A 301 -6.55 -10.03 2.39
C GLU A 301 -7.46 -10.85 1.44
N LEU A 302 -8.05 -10.22 0.42
CA LEU A 302 -8.88 -10.88 -0.60
C LEU A 302 -8.50 -10.45 -2.03
N PRO A 303 -7.33 -10.88 -2.54
CA PRO A 303 -6.77 -10.37 -3.80
C PRO A 303 -7.65 -10.61 -5.02
N LYS A 304 -8.49 -11.67 -4.99
CA LYS A 304 -9.49 -11.97 -6.03
C LYS A 304 -10.48 -10.83 -6.25
N ALA A 305 -10.69 -9.99 -5.23
CA ALA A 305 -11.64 -8.89 -5.28
C ALA A 305 -11.01 -7.54 -5.65
N SER A 306 -9.69 -7.52 -5.86
CA SER A 306 -8.96 -6.37 -6.38
C SER A 306 -9.35 -6.03 -7.81
N ILE A 307 -9.11 -4.78 -8.20
CA ILE A 307 -9.33 -4.28 -9.56
C ILE A 307 -8.60 -5.12 -10.63
N LEU A 308 -7.47 -5.74 -10.29
CA LEU A 308 -6.72 -6.60 -11.21
C LEU A 308 -7.56 -7.76 -11.74
N SER A 309 -8.50 -8.26 -10.94
CA SER A 309 -9.39 -9.35 -11.34
C SER A 309 -10.42 -8.96 -12.41
N LEU A 310 -10.53 -7.67 -12.74
CA LEU A 310 -11.30 -7.21 -13.92
C LEU A 310 -10.49 -7.36 -15.21
N PHE A 311 -9.16 -7.35 -15.12
CA PHE A 311 -8.27 -7.38 -16.28
C PHE A 311 -7.61 -8.74 -16.50
N PHE A 312 -7.39 -9.52 -15.44
CA PHE A 312 -6.75 -10.82 -15.49
C PHE A 312 -7.73 -11.95 -15.15
N THR A 313 -7.62 -13.07 -15.85
CA THR A 313 -8.41 -14.28 -15.58
C THR A 313 -7.97 -14.91 -14.25
N SER A 314 -8.88 -15.69 -13.63
CA SER A 314 -8.62 -16.29 -12.32
C SER A 314 -7.41 -17.24 -12.32
N ASP A 315 -7.12 -17.87 -13.45
CA ASP A 315 -5.99 -18.81 -13.61
C ASP A 315 -4.64 -18.09 -13.78
N ASP A 316 -4.62 -16.91 -14.40
CA ASP A 316 -3.40 -16.12 -14.53
C ASP A 316 -3.02 -15.48 -13.17
N MET A 317 -4.04 -15.11 -12.38
CA MET A 317 -3.85 -14.58 -11.03
C MET A 317 -3.30 -15.65 -10.07
N SER A 318 -3.84 -16.86 -10.07
CA SER A 318 -3.35 -17.94 -9.19
C SER A 318 -1.88 -18.28 -9.46
N ASN A 319 -1.49 -18.36 -10.74
CA ASN A 319 -0.11 -18.62 -11.14
C ASN A 319 0.86 -17.49 -10.73
N ARG A 320 0.47 -16.23 -10.93
CA ARG A 320 1.31 -15.06 -10.59
C ARG A 320 1.44 -14.81 -9.09
N PHE A 321 0.39 -15.09 -8.31
CA PHE A 321 0.45 -14.97 -6.85
C PHE A 321 1.19 -16.14 -6.19
N SER A 322 1.14 -17.34 -6.77
CA SER A 322 1.88 -18.51 -6.26
C SER A 322 3.40 -18.32 -6.39
N LEU A 323 3.86 -17.63 -7.44
CA LEU A 323 5.28 -17.32 -7.67
C LEU A 323 5.90 -16.36 -6.64
N SER A 324 5.11 -15.67 -5.81
CA SER A 324 5.62 -14.80 -4.73
C SER A 324 5.80 -15.53 -3.38
N PHE A 325 5.38 -16.79 -3.26
CA PHE A 325 5.47 -17.55 -2.00
C PHE A 325 6.71 -18.46 -1.88
N THR A 326 7.53 -18.56 -2.93
CA THR A 326 8.79 -19.30 -2.84
C THR A 326 9.84 -18.45 -2.12
N ASN A 327 9.85 -18.53 -0.79
CA ASN A 327 11.02 -18.15 -0.01
C ASN A 327 12.24 -18.90 -0.58
N PRO A 328 13.27 -18.20 -1.09
CA PRO A 328 14.46 -18.84 -1.63
C PRO A 328 15.28 -19.59 -0.57
N THR A 329 14.92 -19.45 0.72
CA THR A 329 15.67 -20.05 1.83
C THR A 329 15.31 -21.51 2.13
N THR A 330 14.16 -22.02 1.70
CA THR A 330 13.77 -23.41 2.01
C THR A 330 14.22 -24.42 0.96
N SER A 331 14.38 -24.02 -0.30
CA SER A 331 14.84 -24.94 -1.37
C SER A 331 16.36 -25.19 -1.35
N THR A 332 17.16 -24.29 -0.77
CA THR A 332 18.61 -24.51 -0.64
C THR A 332 18.96 -25.44 0.52
N ILE A 333 18.14 -25.49 1.58
CA ILE A 333 18.44 -26.33 2.76
C ILE A 333 18.14 -27.81 2.50
N SER A 334 17.10 -28.14 1.72
CA SER A 334 16.82 -29.54 1.33
C SER A 334 17.84 -30.11 0.33
N SER A 335 18.48 -29.25 -0.47
CA SER A 335 19.54 -29.65 -1.40
C SER A 335 20.88 -29.94 -0.70
N ILE A 336 21.14 -29.36 0.48
CA ILE A 336 22.38 -29.61 1.23
C ILE A 336 22.25 -30.84 2.14
N ALA A 337 21.04 -31.15 2.63
CA ALA A 337 20.78 -32.32 3.48
C ALA A 337 20.84 -33.68 2.73
N SER A 338 20.94 -33.66 1.40
CA SER A 338 20.97 -34.87 0.56
C SER A 338 22.34 -35.15 -0.06
N ALA A 339 23.37 -34.38 0.28
CA ALA A 339 24.73 -34.67 -0.17
C ALA A 339 25.20 -35.97 0.53
N PRO A 340 25.54 -37.03 -0.22
CA PRO A 340 26.03 -38.27 0.38
C PRO A 340 27.32 -37.96 1.14
N LEU A 341 27.42 -38.41 2.40
CA LEU A 341 28.68 -38.42 3.13
C LEU A 341 29.72 -39.12 2.25
N LEU A 342 30.74 -38.38 1.81
CA LEU A 342 31.93 -38.98 1.18
C LEU A 342 32.49 -40.02 2.16
N ALA A 343 32.60 -41.26 1.70
CA ALA A 343 33.30 -42.30 2.44
C ALA A 343 34.75 -41.85 2.71
N PRO A 344 35.31 -42.15 3.90
CA PRO A 344 36.68 -41.82 4.21
C PRO A 344 37.64 -42.52 3.22
N PRO A 345 38.75 -41.87 2.82
CA PRO A 345 39.71 -42.44 1.88
C PRO A 345 40.32 -43.73 2.43
N GLU A 346 40.43 -44.75 1.57
CA GLU A 346 41.11 -46.01 1.89
C GLU A 346 42.58 -45.76 2.25
N PRO A 347 43.12 -46.48 3.26
CA PRO A 347 44.54 -46.39 3.59
C PRO A 347 45.40 -47.01 2.48
N PRO A 348 46.59 -46.46 2.21
CA PRO A 348 47.47 -46.94 1.16
C PRO A 348 47.95 -48.36 1.45
N THR A 349 47.72 -49.28 0.52
CA THR A 349 48.30 -50.61 0.50
C THR A 349 49.80 -50.51 0.24
N LEU A 350 50.61 -50.93 1.22
CA LEU A 350 52.04 -51.17 1.06
C LEU A 350 52.22 -52.48 0.27
N GLU A 351 52.76 -52.39 -0.95
CA GLU A 351 53.28 -53.57 -1.67
C GLU A 351 54.73 -53.87 -1.22
N PRO A 352 55.13 -55.16 -1.19
CA PRO A 352 56.47 -55.60 -0.79
C PRO A 352 57.57 -55.33 -1.82
#